data_AF-A0A0X3PT11-F1
#
_entry.id   AF-A0A0X3PT11-F1
#
_cell.length_a   1.000
_cell.length_b   1.000
_cell.length_c   1.000
_cell.angle_alpha   90.00
_cell.angle_beta   90.00
_cell.angle_gamma   90.00
#
_symmetry.space_group_name_H-M   'P 1'
#
loop_
_entity.id
_entity.type
_entity.pdbx_description
1 polymer ?
#
loop_
_entity_poly.entity_id
_entity_poly.type
_entity_poly.pdbx_seq_one_letter_code
_entity_poly.pdbx_strand_id
1 'polypeptide(L)'
;MCDLLPTQDIAECQIHEEESAVKEKPWARLLPLRGSIPALDLVKDSYTFGRDDCCDFKFSHNMFDKSAPFSAFSKLHFRIARESTSQGLLVFIHDLSSNGTFFERS
;
A
#
# COMPACT_ATOMS: atom_id res chain seq x y z
N MET A 1 -4.05 24.88 -55.56
CA MET A 1 -3.59 23.59 -55.03
C MET A 1 -3.68 23.67 -53.51
N CYS A 2 -4.56 22.90 -52.89
CA CYS A 2 -4.58 22.73 -51.44
C CYS A 2 -4.21 21.27 -51.16
N ASP A 3 -2.96 21.04 -50.76
CA ASP A 3 -2.48 19.73 -50.33
C ASP A 3 -2.96 19.48 -48.89
N LEU A 4 -3.92 18.57 -48.73
CA LEU A 4 -4.26 18.03 -47.42
C LEU A 4 -3.25 16.93 -47.08
N LEU A 5 -2.59 17.08 -45.92
CA LEU A 5 -1.65 16.08 -45.41
C LEU A 5 -2.40 14.77 -45.06
N PRO A 6 -1.77 13.61 -45.22
CA PRO A 6 -2.40 12.33 -44.94
C PRO A 6 -2.67 12.17 -43.43
N THR A 7 -3.91 11.80 -43.09
CA THR A 7 -4.30 11.40 -41.73
C THR A 7 -3.71 10.02 -41.45
N GLN A 8 -2.92 9.88 -40.38
CA GLN A 8 -2.44 8.56 -39.94
C GLN A 8 -3.59 7.77 -39.30
N ASP A 9 -3.83 6.56 -39.81
CA ASP A 9 -4.72 5.57 -39.17
C ASP A 9 -4.14 5.21 -37.79
N ILE A 10 -4.91 5.45 -36.73
CA ILE A 10 -4.58 4.96 -35.39
C ILE A 10 -4.83 3.47 -35.40
N ALA A 11 -3.76 2.68 -35.31
CA ALA A 11 -3.87 1.24 -35.11
C ALA A 11 -4.75 0.96 -33.89
N GLU A 12 -5.89 0.28 -34.09
CA GLU A 12 -6.71 -0.26 -33.02
C GLU A 12 -5.82 -1.17 -32.17
N CYS A 13 -5.42 -0.68 -30.99
CA CYS A 13 -4.77 -1.50 -29.99
C CYS A 13 -5.77 -2.60 -29.58
N GLN A 14 -5.56 -3.81 -30.08
CA GLN A 14 -6.24 -5.00 -29.60
C GLN A 14 -5.92 -5.14 -28.10
N ILE A 15 -6.92 -4.86 -27.28
CA ILE A 15 -6.87 -5.12 -25.84
C ILE A 15 -6.87 -6.64 -25.72
N HIS A 16 -5.70 -7.24 -25.50
CA HIS A 16 -5.60 -8.62 -25.07
C HIS A 16 -6.17 -8.69 -23.65
N GLU A 17 -7.43 -9.12 -23.53
CA GLU A 17 -8.01 -9.55 -22.27
C GLU A 17 -7.35 -10.88 -21.86
N GLU A 18 -6.20 -10.78 -21.18
CA GLU A 18 -5.62 -11.91 -20.48
C GLU A 18 -6.58 -12.29 -19.34
N GLU A 19 -7.28 -13.42 -19.54
CA GLU A 19 -8.08 -14.16 -18.56
C GLU A 19 -7.20 -14.56 -17.36
N SER A 20 -6.98 -13.58 -16.49
CA SER A 20 -6.17 -13.68 -15.30
C SER A 20 -7.14 -13.72 -14.12
N ALA A 21 -7.03 -14.77 -13.31
CA ALA A 21 -7.83 -15.00 -12.10
C ALA A 21 -8.15 -13.68 -11.39
N VAL A 22 -9.42 -13.46 -11.03
CA VAL A 22 -9.92 -12.24 -10.35
C VAL A 22 -9.16 -12.05 -9.03
N LYS A 23 -7.98 -11.46 -9.09
CA LYS A 23 -7.25 -10.99 -7.93
C LYS A 23 -8.03 -9.79 -7.45
N GLU A 24 -8.60 -9.90 -6.26
CA GLU A 24 -9.29 -8.79 -5.61
C GLU A 24 -8.44 -7.53 -5.74
N LYS A 25 -9.02 -6.50 -6.35
CA LYS A 25 -8.32 -5.25 -6.64
C LYS A 25 -7.92 -4.59 -5.31
N PRO A 26 -6.64 -4.24 -5.10
CA PRO A 26 -6.24 -3.55 -3.88
C PRO A 26 -6.94 -2.20 -3.77
N TRP A 27 -7.42 -1.88 -2.57
CA TRP A 27 -8.09 -0.62 -2.29
C TRP A 27 -7.11 0.48 -1.85
N ALA A 28 -5.89 0.09 -1.46
CA ALA A 28 -4.79 1.01 -1.21
C ALA A 28 -3.43 0.30 -1.43
N ARG A 29 -2.36 1.09 -1.54
CA ARG A 29 -0.99 0.61 -1.63
C ARG A 29 -0.11 1.43 -0.69
N LEU A 30 0.67 0.74 0.16
CA LEU A 30 1.72 1.36 0.95
C LEU A 30 3.02 1.38 0.16
N LEU A 31 3.59 2.57 0.00
CA LEU A 31 4.86 2.78 -0.70
C LEU A 31 5.95 3.11 0.34
N PRO A 32 7.06 2.37 0.37
CA PRO A 32 8.16 2.63 1.27
C PRO A 32 8.88 3.93 0.88
N LEU A 33 9.11 4.82 1.85
CA LEU A 33 9.89 6.04 1.61
C LEU A 33 11.41 5.81 1.73
N ARG A 34 11.80 4.87 2.60
CA ARG A 34 13.20 4.52 2.91
C ARG A 34 13.30 3.04 3.24
N GLY A 35 14.53 2.53 3.26
CA GLY A 35 14.83 1.15 3.65
C GLY A 35 14.56 0.14 2.53
N SER A 36 14.52 -1.13 2.93
CA SER A 36 14.27 -2.27 2.02
C SER A 36 12.86 -2.87 2.19
N ILE A 37 11.95 -2.08 2.78
CA ILE A 37 10.55 -2.45 2.93
C ILE A 37 9.93 -2.63 1.54
N PRO A 38 9.28 -3.76 1.23
CA PRO A 38 8.56 -3.91 -0.02
C PRO A 38 7.30 -3.03 -0.05
N ALA A 39 6.91 -2.57 -1.23
CA ALA A 39 5.57 -2.01 -1.41
C ALA A 39 4.51 -3.08 -1.09
N LEU A 40 3.42 -2.66 -0.44
CA LEU A 40 2.36 -3.57 0.00
C LEU A 40 1.01 -3.16 -0.57
N ASP A 41 0.39 -4.08 -1.30
CA ASP A 41 -0.99 -3.95 -1.75
C ASP A 41 -1.96 -4.36 -0.62
N LEU A 42 -2.85 -3.44 -0.25
CA LEU A 42 -3.88 -3.66 0.75
C LEU A 42 -5.15 -4.15 0.07
N VAL A 43 -5.40 -5.44 0.20
CA VAL A 43 -6.57 -6.14 -0.35
C VAL A 43 -7.56 -6.48 0.76
N LYS A 44 -7.08 -7.01 1.90
CA LYS A 44 -7.90 -7.26 3.10
C LYS A 44 -8.42 -5.95 3.71
N ASP A 45 -9.52 -6.02 4.44
CA ASP A 45 -10.07 -4.84 5.13
C ASP A 45 -9.23 -4.40 6.32
N SER A 46 -8.33 -5.23 6.86
CA SER A 46 -7.47 -4.85 7.99
C SER A 46 -6.10 -5.50 7.86
N TYR A 47 -5.05 -4.74 8.18
CA TYR A 47 -3.67 -5.18 8.26
C TYR A 47 -3.03 -4.69 9.55
N THR A 48 -2.37 -5.61 10.25
CA THR A 48 -1.58 -5.33 11.44
C THR A 48 -0.09 -5.29 11.11
N PHE A 49 0.63 -4.34 11.70
CA PHE A 49 2.05 -4.09 11.46
C PHE A 49 2.80 -4.13 12.78
N GLY A 50 3.93 -4.81 12.83
CA GLY A 50 4.73 -4.89 14.06
C GLY A 50 5.79 -6.00 14.02
N ARG A 51 6.49 -6.21 15.13
CA ARG A 51 7.55 -7.23 15.22
C ARG A 51 7.05 -8.65 15.46
N ASP A 52 5.80 -8.81 15.91
CA ASP A 52 5.23 -10.11 16.25
C ASP A 52 4.93 -10.95 15.00
N ASP A 53 5.04 -12.27 15.13
CA ASP A 53 4.73 -13.22 14.04
C ASP A 53 3.23 -13.25 13.72
N CYS A 54 2.39 -12.81 14.65
CA CYS A 54 0.95 -12.70 14.44
C CYS A 54 0.53 -11.48 13.60
N CYS A 55 1.45 -10.58 13.23
CA CYS A 55 1.12 -9.42 12.38
C CYS A 55 1.01 -9.81 10.90
N ASP A 56 0.05 -9.21 10.19
CA ASP A 56 -0.07 -9.40 8.72
C ASP A 56 1.19 -8.93 7.99
N PHE A 57 1.80 -7.84 8.46
CA PHE A 57 3.08 -7.35 7.99
C PHE A 57 4.09 -7.32 9.13
N LYS A 58 4.94 -8.35 9.17
CA LYS A 58 5.99 -8.47 10.17
C LYS A 58 7.20 -7.62 9.80
N PHE A 59 7.59 -6.76 10.72
CA PHE A 59 8.83 -6.01 10.68
C PHE A 59 10.03 -6.94 10.85
N SER A 60 11.04 -6.73 10.01
CA SER A 60 12.32 -7.45 10.06
C SER A 60 13.48 -6.47 10.18
N HIS A 61 14.56 -6.89 10.84
CA HIS A 61 15.72 -6.03 11.09
C HIS A 61 16.36 -5.44 9.82
N ASN A 62 16.27 -6.13 8.69
CA ASN A 62 16.83 -5.70 7.42
C ASN A 62 15.99 -4.63 6.70
N MET A 63 14.72 -4.46 7.09
CA MET A 63 13.79 -3.54 6.44
C MET A 63 14.10 -2.08 6.77
N PHE A 64 14.58 -1.82 7.97
CA PHE A 64 14.84 -0.48 8.49
C PHE A 64 16.33 -0.16 8.46
N ASP A 65 16.65 1.12 8.27
CA ASP A 65 18.01 1.59 8.45
C ASP A 65 18.40 1.60 9.94
N LYS A 66 19.66 1.89 10.22
CA LYS A 66 20.18 1.96 11.59
C LYS A 66 19.85 3.30 12.28
N SER A 67 18.88 4.07 11.77
CA SER A 67 18.54 5.39 12.33
C SER A 67 17.85 5.27 13.70
N ALA A 68 17.13 4.18 13.93
CA ALA A 68 16.49 3.86 15.19
C ALA A 68 16.76 2.41 15.59
N PRO A 69 16.85 2.09 16.90
CA PRO A 69 16.98 0.71 17.34
C PRO A 69 15.69 -0.05 16.98
N PHE A 70 15.81 -1.27 16.45
CA PHE A 70 14.65 -2.08 16.08
C PHE A 70 13.71 -2.40 17.27
N SER A 71 14.24 -2.38 18.49
CA SER A 71 13.46 -2.50 19.72
C SER A 71 12.49 -1.34 19.95
N ALA A 72 12.66 -0.21 19.27
CA ALA A 72 11.73 0.91 19.33
C ALA A 72 10.38 0.59 18.68
N PHE A 73 10.31 -0.41 17.78
CA PHE A 73 9.04 -0.86 17.24
C PHE A 73 8.32 -1.78 18.24
N SER A 74 7.03 -1.58 18.49
CA SER A 74 6.21 -2.52 19.27
C SER A 74 5.97 -3.87 18.57
N LYS A 75 5.60 -4.89 19.35
CA LYS A 75 5.19 -6.21 18.84
C LYS A 75 4.00 -6.09 17.89
N LEU A 76 2.98 -5.37 18.32
CA LEU A 76 1.90 -4.83 17.49
C LEU A 76 2.06 -3.31 17.53
N HIS A 77 2.31 -2.68 16.38
CA HIS A 77 2.70 -1.28 16.29
C HIS A 77 1.57 -0.40 15.80
N PHE A 78 0.98 -0.74 14.65
CA PHE A 78 -0.18 -0.03 14.16
C PHE A 78 -1.06 -0.97 13.33
N ARG A 79 -2.30 -0.54 13.09
CA ARG A 79 -3.24 -1.22 12.22
C ARG A 79 -3.79 -0.25 11.20
N ILE A 80 -3.81 -0.65 9.93
CA ILE A 80 -4.56 0.08 8.90
C ILE A 80 -5.79 -0.74 8.58
N ALA A 81 -6.97 -0.12 8.67
CA ALA A 81 -8.22 -0.79 8.42
C ALA A 81 -9.18 0.08 7.60
N ARG A 82 -9.88 -0.55 6.67
CA ARG A 82 -10.98 0.01 5.91
C ARG A 82 -12.28 -0.47 6.56
N GLU A 83 -13.02 0.46 7.16
CA GLU A 83 -14.17 0.15 8.01
C GLU A 83 -15.43 0.82 7.46
N SER A 84 -16.56 0.11 7.50
CA SER A 84 -17.87 0.66 7.12
C SER A 84 -18.42 1.49 8.28
N THR A 85 -18.68 2.77 8.01
CA THR A 85 -19.23 3.72 8.98
C THR A 85 -20.59 4.24 8.51
N SER A 86 -21.28 5.01 9.36
CA SER A 86 -22.50 5.72 8.95
C SER A 86 -22.27 6.72 7.81
N GLN A 87 -21.03 7.13 7.56
CA GLN A 87 -20.64 8.05 6.49
C GLN A 87 -20.08 7.33 5.25
N GLY A 88 -20.14 5.99 5.24
CA GLY A 88 -19.60 5.15 4.17
C GLY A 88 -18.29 4.46 4.58
N LEU A 89 -17.57 3.97 3.57
CA LEU A 89 -16.34 3.19 3.74
C LEU A 89 -15.15 4.13 3.93
N LEU A 90 -14.59 4.14 5.14
CA LEU A 90 -13.47 5.02 5.52
C LEU A 90 -12.23 4.21 5.88
N VAL A 91 -11.06 4.81 5.70
CA VAL A 91 -9.77 4.18 6.04
C VAL A 91 -9.23 4.84 7.30
N PHE A 92 -8.85 4.01 8.27
CA PHE A 92 -8.32 4.42 9.56
C PHE A 92 -6.93 3.85 9.78
N ILE A 93 -6.07 4.65 10.39
CA ILE A 93 -4.80 4.20 10.97
C ILE A 93 -4.98 4.24 12.48
N HIS A 94 -4.81 3.10 13.12
CA HIS A 94 -4.87 2.94 14.57
C HIS A 94 -3.45 2.79 15.11
N ASP A 95 -3.02 3.73 15.95
CA ASP A 95 -1.75 3.60 16.68
C ASP A 95 -1.92 2.63 17.85
N LEU A 96 -1.11 1.58 17.87
CA LEU A 96 -1.07 0.54 18.91
C LEU A 96 0.31 0.47 19.57
N SER A 97 1.18 1.39 19.23
CA SER A 97 2.59 1.37 19.58
C SER A 97 2.83 1.94 20.97
N SER A 98 3.99 1.61 21.53
CA SER A 98 4.44 2.15 22.82
C SER A 98 5.23 3.45 22.66
N ASN A 99 5.85 3.66 21.49
CA ASN A 99 6.72 4.79 21.18
C ASN A 99 6.09 5.80 20.20
N GLY A 100 4.84 5.58 19.80
CA GLY A 100 4.08 6.44 18.89
C GLY A 100 4.19 6.05 17.42
N THR A 101 3.07 6.20 16.71
CA THR A 101 3.00 6.17 15.25
C THR A 101 2.78 7.59 14.74
N PHE A 102 3.75 8.13 13.98
CA PHE A 102 3.73 9.53 13.55
C PHE A 102 3.21 9.67 12.12
N PHE A 103 2.28 10.61 11.93
CA PHE A 103 1.83 11.04 10.62
C PHE A 103 2.39 12.44 10.36
N GLU A 104 3.36 12.54 9.45
CA GLU A 104 3.95 13.83 9.10
C GLU A 104 3.01 14.57 8.12
N ARG A 105 2.81 15.87 8.35
CA ARG A 105 2.19 16.74 7.35
C ARG A 105 3.31 17.30 6.48
N SER A 106 3.28 16.99 5.19
CA SER A 106 4.10 17.65 4.16
C SER A 106 3.85 19.16 4.12
#